data_AF-A0A7J4E650-F1
#
_entry.id   AF-A0A7J4E650-F1
#
_cell.length_a   1.000
_cell.length_b   1.000
_cell.length_c   1.000
_cell.angle_alpha   90.00
_cell.angle_beta   90.00
_cell.angle_gamma   90.00
#
_symmetry.space_group_name_H-M   'P 1'
#
loop_
_entity.id
_entity.type
_entity.pdbx_description
1 polymer ?
#
loop_
_entity_poly.entity_id
_entity_poly.type
_entity_poly.pdbx_seq_one_letter_code
_entity_poly.pdbx_strand_id
1 'polypeptide(L)'
;MSRTENLKAKVTEHLEKYQIHLAAKEILDYVIEDLSRWYVKLVRRRFWQEKESLDKMSAYSALYHALKSWLLLAAPLLPFISEKLYRDMVFPAEGGTKLSVHMNEWPKPKKELINERIESEMERVRKVVEAALSARQSLKIKLRQPISRVIVVTDSPEVKKALTNLKELILQQTNAKSLEFLSVEDEEILEKISAIPKYEVIGPTFKAKAAKVAEKIKVENGREVLRSLKDLGFYEASVDGEKFRITRDMVSFKEELPEGFAAGEFPEGRVYVDGKLTEDLLQEGLVKDVVRRLQEMRGEMDLPVDAFISAYVKCPTEREEKWIKARSKYIMEEVRAKKFSLGIPKGERFDHEKAWVINGKAFGMAIKLEKN
;
A
#
# COMPACT_ATOMS: atom_id res chain seq x y z
N MET A 1 3.32 -18.90 -10.43
CA MET A 1 3.33 -20.12 -11.27
C MET A 1 2.47 -19.93 -12.51
N SER A 2 1.14 -19.77 -12.41
CA SER A 2 0.27 -19.52 -13.60
C SER A 2 0.82 -18.44 -14.55
N ARG A 3 1.09 -17.23 -14.03
CA ARG A 3 1.68 -16.12 -14.81
C ARG A 3 2.99 -16.49 -15.52
N THR A 4 3.82 -17.33 -14.90
CA THR A 4 5.09 -17.81 -15.49
C THR A 4 4.83 -18.73 -16.67
N GLU A 5 3.84 -19.63 -16.57
CA GLU A 5 3.49 -20.53 -17.67
C GLU A 5 2.85 -19.77 -18.83
N ASN A 6 1.98 -18.80 -18.54
CA ASN A 6 1.43 -17.91 -19.56
C ASN A 6 2.51 -17.06 -20.25
N LEU A 7 3.53 -16.59 -19.51
CA LEU A 7 4.68 -15.92 -20.10
C LEU A 7 5.39 -16.83 -21.11
N LYS A 8 5.69 -18.09 -20.75
CA LYS A 8 6.33 -19.03 -21.68
C LYS A 8 5.52 -19.19 -22.96
N ALA A 9 4.21 -19.36 -22.83
CA ALA A 9 3.32 -19.52 -23.99
C ALA A 9 3.36 -18.29 -24.91
N LYS A 10 3.16 -17.10 -24.37
CA LYS A 10 3.16 -15.83 -25.14
C LYS A 10 4.50 -15.53 -25.80
N VAL A 11 5.60 -15.67 -25.06
CA VAL A 11 6.95 -15.41 -25.59
C VAL A 11 7.27 -16.38 -26.72
N THR A 12 6.92 -17.67 -26.55
CA THR A 12 7.10 -18.68 -27.61
C THR A 12 6.32 -18.29 -28.86
N GLU A 13 5.03 -17.96 -28.71
CA GLU A 13 4.17 -17.55 -29.83
C GLU A 13 4.72 -16.31 -30.57
N HIS A 14 5.15 -15.29 -29.84
CA HIS A 14 5.71 -14.09 -30.45
C HIS A 14 7.00 -14.38 -31.21
N LEU A 15 7.89 -15.23 -30.67
CA LEU A 15 9.14 -15.59 -31.35
C LEU A 15 8.88 -16.45 -32.60
N GLU A 16 7.93 -17.39 -32.55
CA GLU A 16 7.52 -18.18 -33.73
C GLU A 16 6.96 -17.30 -34.86
N LYS A 17 6.33 -16.17 -34.50
CA LYS A 17 5.82 -15.17 -35.45
C LYS A 17 6.84 -14.08 -35.82
N TYR A 18 8.10 -14.21 -35.39
CA TYR A 18 9.16 -13.21 -35.57
C TYR A 18 8.85 -11.82 -34.97
N GLN A 19 7.95 -11.75 -33.99
CA GLN A 19 7.55 -10.53 -33.28
C GLN A 19 8.44 -10.29 -32.04
N ILE A 20 9.75 -10.15 -32.27
CA ILE A 20 10.76 -10.07 -31.20
C ILE A 20 10.48 -8.91 -30.21
N HIS A 21 9.98 -7.79 -30.71
CA HIS A 21 9.63 -6.63 -29.88
C HIS A 21 8.53 -6.94 -28.85
N LEU A 22 7.54 -7.77 -29.20
CA LEU A 22 6.48 -8.19 -28.27
C LEU A 22 7.00 -9.21 -27.26
N ALA A 23 7.83 -10.17 -27.70
CA ALA A 23 8.49 -11.11 -26.81
C ALA A 23 9.36 -10.41 -25.76
N ALA A 24 10.17 -9.44 -26.20
CA ALA A 24 11.02 -8.63 -25.32
C ALA A 24 10.18 -7.85 -24.30
N LYS A 25 9.06 -7.27 -24.74
CA LYS A 25 8.12 -6.56 -23.87
C LYS A 25 7.52 -7.48 -22.80
N GLU A 26 6.99 -8.65 -23.17
CA GLU A 26 6.41 -9.59 -22.21
C GLU A 26 7.45 -10.07 -21.17
N ILE A 27 8.69 -10.34 -21.58
CA ILE A 27 9.80 -10.71 -20.69
C ILE A 27 10.11 -9.60 -19.69
N LEU A 28 10.15 -8.35 -20.17
CA LEU A 28 10.45 -7.17 -19.34
C LEU A 28 9.31 -6.87 -18.36
N ASP A 29 8.07 -6.80 -18.87
CA ASP A 29 6.88 -6.51 -18.09
C ASP A 29 6.70 -7.57 -16.99
N TYR A 30 6.96 -8.84 -17.27
CA TYR A 30 6.88 -9.90 -16.26
C TYR A 30 7.88 -9.72 -15.11
N VAL A 31 9.16 -9.45 -15.39
CA VAL A 31 10.15 -9.32 -14.31
C VAL A 31 9.93 -8.06 -13.48
N ILE A 32 9.49 -6.97 -14.11
CA ILE A 32 9.24 -5.70 -13.42
C ILE A 32 7.89 -5.74 -12.68
N GLU A 33 6.80 -6.01 -13.38
CA GLU A 33 5.45 -5.89 -12.84
C GLU A 33 5.07 -7.11 -12.01
N ASP A 34 5.22 -8.33 -12.54
CA ASP A 34 4.78 -9.54 -11.82
C ASP A 34 5.75 -9.93 -10.69
N LEU A 35 7.04 -10.02 -10.97
CA LEU A 35 8.02 -10.48 -9.99
C LEU A 35 8.45 -9.38 -9.01
N SER A 36 9.04 -8.30 -9.51
CA SER A 36 9.65 -7.28 -8.66
C SER A 36 8.62 -6.45 -7.90
N ARG A 37 7.63 -5.88 -8.59
CA ARG A 37 6.66 -4.97 -7.97
C ARG A 37 5.62 -5.69 -7.11
N TRP A 38 5.21 -6.90 -7.48
CA TRP A 38 4.16 -7.65 -6.78
C TRP A 38 4.69 -8.83 -5.98
N TYR A 39 5.25 -9.85 -6.63
CA TYR A 39 5.55 -11.13 -5.98
C TYR A 39 6.57 -10.99 -4.85
N VAL A 40 7.75 -10.40 -5.12
CA VAL A 40 8.84 -10.27 -4.13
C VAL A 40 8.39 -9.49 -2.89
N LYS A 41 7.57 -8.43 -3.06
CA LYS A 41 7.03 -7.67 -1.94
C LYS A 41 6.12 -8.51 -1.04
N LEU A 42 5.34 -9.42 -1.64
CA LEU A 42 4.41 -10.30 -0.91
C LEU A 42 5.12 -11.38 -0.12
N VAL A 43 6.13 -12.00 -0.73
CA VAL A 43 6.80 -13.16 -0.11
C VAL A 43 7.99 -12.78 0.75
N ARG A 44 8.42 -11.51 0.78
CA ARG A 44 9.58 -11.04 1.56
C ARG A 44 9.55 -11.58 2.99
N ARG A 45 8.44 -11.40 3.71
CA ARG A 45 8.30 -11.88 5.12
C ARG A 45 8.44 -13.39 5.28
N ARG A 46 8.08 -14.17 4.26
CA ARG A 46 8.21 -15.63 4.27
C ARG A 46 9.67 -16.07 4.19
N PHE A 47 10.52 -15.30 3.49
CA PHE A 47 11.96 -15.59 3.39
C PHE A 47 12.72 -15.34 4.71
N TRP A 48 12.27 -14.37 5.51
CA TRP A 48 12.94 -13.99 6.77
C TRP A 48 12.55 -14.85 7.98
N GLN A 49 11.72 -15.87 7.81
CA GLN A 49 11.47 -16.84 8.87
C GLN A 49 12.77 -17.60 9.17
N GLU A 50 13.22 -17.59 10.44
CA GLU A 50 14.45 -18.29 10.84
C GLU A 50 14.31 -19.80 10.69
N LYS A 51 13.14 -20.34 11.04
CA LYS A 51 12.84 -21.76 10.92
C LYS A 51 12.52 -22.13 9.47
N GLU A 52 13.01 -23.29 9.05
CA GLU A 52 12.57 -23.92 7.82
C GLU A 52 11.10 -24.33 7.97
N SER A 53 10.26 -23.88 7.03
CA SER A 53 8.82 -24.11 7.06
C SER A 53 8.33 -24.43 5.64
N LEU A 54 7.23 -25.17 5.55
CA LEU A 54 6.62 -25.49 4.25
C LEU A 54 6.24 -24.22 3.48
N ASP A 55 5.82 -23.17 4.18
CA ASP A 55 5.50 -21.86 3.59
C ASP A 55 6.75 -21.18 3.00
N LYS A 56 7.86 -21.17 3.75
CA LYS A 56 9.15 -20.65 3.27
C LYS A 56 9.63 -21.41 2.04
N MET A 57 9.62 -22.75 2.09
CA MET A 57 10.01 -23.59 0.96
C MET A 57 9.12 -23.36 -0.27
N SER A 58 7.80 -23.21 -0.07
CA SER A 58 6.84 -22.95 -1.15
C SER A 58 7.13 -21.61 -1.84
N ALA A 59 7.44 -20.57 -1.06
CA ALA A 59 7.83 -19.26 -1.60
C ALA A 59 9.13 -19.33 -2.40
N TYR A 60 10.16 -20.03 -1.89
CA TYR A 60 11.42 -20.21 -2.61
C TYR A 60 11.25 -21.03 -3.89
N SER A 61 10.49 -22.12 -3.84
CA SER A 61 10.22 -22.98 -4.99
C SER A 61 9.53 -22.21 -6.11
N ALA A 62 8.50 -21.43 -5.78
CA ALA A 62 7.79 -20.61 -6.75
C ALA A 62 8.66 -19.49 -7.33
N LEU A 63 9.49 -18.82 -6.50
CA LEU A 63 10.43 -17.80 -6.98
C LEU A 63 11.50 -18.40 -7.89
N TYR A 64 12.08 -19.53 -7.49
CA TYR A 64 13.08 -20.25 -8.27
C TYR A 64 12.52 -20.67 -9.63
N HIS A 65 11.33 -21.27 -9.65
CA HIS A 65 10.65 -21.67 -10.88
C HIS A 65 10.43 -20.48 -11.83
N ALA A 66 9.99 -19.34 -11.28
CA ALA A 66 9.77 -18.12 -12.04
C ALA A 66 11.07 -17.54 -12.60
N LEU A 67 12.12 -17.39 -11.78
CA LEU A 67 13.39 -16.84 -12.20
C LEU A 67 14.11 -17.74 -13.20
N LYS A 68 14.13 -19.06 -12.97
CA LYS A 68 14.70 -20.02 -13.94
C LYS A 68 13.99 -19.90 -15.29
N SER A 69 12.64 -19.92 -15.28
CA SER A 69 11.86 -19.79 -16.52
C SER A 69 12.16 -18.46 -17.23
N TRP A 70 12.24 -17.37 -16.48
CA TRP A 70 12.59 -16.06 -17.04
C TRP A 70 14.00 -16.03 -17.64
N LEU A 71 15.01 -16.59 -16.96
CA LEU A 71 16.39 -16.66 -17.46
C LEU A 71 16.47 -17.42 -18.80
N LEU A 72 15.76 -18.54 -18.92
CA LEU A 72 15.72 -19.32 -20.16
C LEU A 72 15.06 -18.55 -21.31
N LEU A 73 13.96 -17.84 -21.03
CA LEU A 73 13.25 -17.01 -22.02
C LEU A 73 14.05 -15.75 -22.41
N ALA A 74 14.76 -15.16 -21.46
CA ALA A 74 15.52 -13.93 -21.65
C ALA A 74 16.87 -14.17 -22.32
N ALA A 75 17.44 -15.39 -22.24
CA ALA A 75 18.76 -15.72 -22.74
C ALA A 75 19.03 -15.30 -24.21
N PRO A 76 18.10 -15.45 -25.17
CA PRO A 76 18.32 -14.98 -26.55
C PRO A 76 18.44 -13.45 -26.69
N LEU A 77 17.86 -12.69 -25.76
CA LEU A 77 17.84 -11.23 -25.79
C LEU A 77 18.90 -10.60 -24.87
N LEU A 78 19.20 -11.25 -23.74
CA LEU A 78 20.07 -10.79 -22.67
C LEU A 78 21.11 -11.86 -22.31
N PRO A 79 22.00 -12.28 -23.25
CA PRO A 79 22.82 -13.47 -23.09
C PRO A 79 23.77 -13.38 -21.89
N PHE A 80 24.53 -12.30 -21.75
CA PHE A 80 25.53 -12.17 -20.67
C PHE A 80 24.92 -12.10 -19.27
N ILE A 81 23.82 -11.35 -19.12
CA ILE A 81 23.12 -11.21 -17.84
C ILE A 81 22.47 -12.54 -17.45
N SER A 82 21.81 -13.20 -18.42
CA SER A 82 21.14 -14.48 -18.19
C SER A 82 22.16 -15.56 -17.83
N GLU A 83 23.31 -15.61 -18.51
CA GLU A 83 24.39 -16.55 -18.22
C GLU A 83 24.95 -16.31 -16.81
N LYS A 84 25.30 -15.07 -16.45
CA LYS A 84 25.83 -14.73 -15.13
C LYS A 84 24.87 -15.15 -14.01
N LEU A 85 23.60 -14.77 -14.12
CA LEU A 85 22.59 -15.11 -13.11
C LEU A 85 22.29 -16.61 -13.05
N TYR A 86 22.29 -17.30 -14.19
CA TYR A 86 22.14 -18.75 -14.24
C TYR A 86 23.31 -19.46 -13.55
N ARG A 87 24.55 -19.03 -13.81
CA ARG A 87 25.77 -19.57 -13.19
C ARG A 87 25.79 -19.37 -11.68
N ASP A 88 25.32 -18.22 -11.20
CA ASP A 88 25.30 -17.89 -9.76
C ASP A 88 24.19 -18.65 -9.01
N MET A 89 23.05 -18.92 -9.65
CA MET A 89 21.84 -19.39 -8.97
C MET A 89 21.39 -20.79 -9.39
N VAL A 90 21.22 -21.04 -10.69
CA VAL A 90 20.61 -22.28 -11.20
C VAL A 90 21.64 -23.41 -11.27
N PHE A 91 22.84 -23.10 -11.79
CA PHE A 91 23.93 -24.05 -11.94
C PHE A 91 24.28 -24.78 -10.63
N PRO A 92 24.56 -24.09 -9.50
CA PRO A 92 24.86 -24.77 -8.24
C PRO A 92 23.64 -25.50 -7.67
N ALA A 93 22.43 -24.95 -7.84
CA ALA A 93 21.20 -25.54 -7.31
C ALA A 93 20.81 -26.87 -7.99
N GLU A 94 21.19 -27.07 -9.25
CA GLU A 94 20.89 -28.28 -10.04
C GLU A 94 22.10 -29.21 -10.23
N GLY A 95 23.11 -29.09 -9.34
CA GLY A 95 24.28 -29.98 -9.34
C GLY A 95 25.22 -29.80 -10.54
N GLY A 96 25.13 -28.67 -11.25
CA GLY A 96 26.09 -28.29 -12.29
C GLY A 96 25.99 -29.08 -13.60
N THR A 97 24.84 -29.69 -13.90
CA THR A 97 24.69 -30.58 -15.06
C THR A 97 24.73 -29.87 -16.41
N LYS A 98 24.14 -28.68 -16.54
CA LYS A 98 24.19 -27.84 -17.75
C LYS A 98 25.02 -26.59 -17.51
N LEU A 99 26.18 -26.52 -18.15
CA LEU A 99 27.23 -25.52 -17.86
C LEU A 99 26.82 -24.07 -18.13
N SER A 100 25.95 -23.86 -19.13
CA SER A 100 25.48 -22.55 -19.58
C SER A 100 23.96 -22.52 -19.70
N VAL A 101 23.36 -21.33 -19.54
CA VAL A 101 21.93 -21.11 -19.79
C VAL A 101 21.55 -21.52 -21.21
N HIS A 102 22.44 -21.31 -22.18
CA HIS A 102 22.22 -21.61 -23.60
C HIS A 102 22.27 -23.11 -23.96
N MET A 103 22.67 -23.97 -23.01
CA MET A 103 22.62 -25.43 -23.15
C MET A 103 21.30 -26.03 -22.64
N ASN A 104 20.38 -25.18 -22.16
CA ASN A 104 19.06 -25.61 -21.75
C ASN A 104 18.10 -25.70 -22.94
N GLU A 105 17.10 -26.56 -22.80
CA GLU A 105 16.00 -26.59 -23.78
C GLU A 105 15.11 -25.36 -23.60
N TRP A 106 14.44 -24.97 -24.68
CA TRP A 106 13.43 -23.92 -24.62
C TRP A 106 12.30 -24.32 -23.65
N PRO A 107 11.93 -23.45 -22.69
CA PRO A 107 10.98 -23.81 -21.65
C PRO A 107 9.56 -23.93 -22.20
N LYS A 108 8.97 -25.13 -22.10
CA LYS A 108 7.59 -25.38 -22.53
C LYS A 108 6.59 -25.01 -21.42
N PRO A 109 5.44 -24.39 -21.75
CA PRO A 109 4.40 -24.08 -20.77
C PRO A 109 3.71 -25.35 -20.26
N LYS A 110 3.51 -25.43 -18.95
CA LYS A 110 2.76 -26.49 -18.26
C LYS A 110 1.29 -26.06 -18.10
N LYS A 111 0.40 -26.60 -18.94
CA LYS A 111 -1.02 -26.22 -18.98
C LYS A 111 -1.73 -26.45 -17.64
N GLU A 112 -1.35 -27.50 -16.92
CA GLU A 112 -1.89 -27.86 -15.61
C GLU A 112 -1.60 -26.83 -14.51
N LEU A 113 -0.62 -25.95 -14.70
CA LEU A 113 -0.28 -24.87 -13.77
C LEU A 113 -0.90 -23.52 -14.17
N ILE A 114 -1.57 -23.46 -15.33
CA ILE A 114 -2.28 -22.26 -15.80
C ILE A 114 -3.66 -22.23 -15.14
N ASN A 115 -3.94 -21.11 -14.46
CA ASN A 115 -5.21 -20.85 -13.81
C ASN A 115 -5.68 -19.44 -14.19
N GLU A 116 -6.42 -19.36 -15.30
CA GLU A 116 -6.93 -18.10 -15.85
C GLU A 116 -7.86 -17.36 -14.88
N ARG A 117 -8.60 -18.11 -14.05
CA ARG A 117 -9.48 -17.52 -13.03
C ARG A 117 -8.67 -16.73 -12.01
N ILE A 118 -7.60 -17.29 -11.45
CA ILE A 118 -6.73 -16.58 -10.49
C ILE A 118 -6.07 -15.37 -11.16
N GLU A 119 -5.67 -15.48 -12.42
CA GLU A 119 -5.10 -14.35 -13.15
C GLU A 119 -6.13 -13.22 -13.34
N SER A 120 -7.38 -13.54 -13.67
CA SER A 120 -8.47 -12.56 -13.76
C SER A 120 -8.78 -11.93 -12.40
N GLU A 121 -8.84 -12.72 -11.33
CA GLU A 121 -9.04 -12.21 -9.96
C GLU A 121 -7.89 -11.26 -9.56
N MET A 122 -6.64 -11.62 -9.86
CA MET A 122 -5.46 -10.78 -9.62
C MET A 122 -5.47 -9.48 -10.43
N GLU A 123 -5.91 -9.50 -11.69
CA GLU A 123 -6.00 -8.30 -12.52
C GLU A 123 -6.98 -7.27 -11.94
N ARG A 124 -8.13 -7.74 -11.44
CA ARG A 124 -9.11 -6.88 -10.76
C ARG A 124 -8.52 -6.28 -9.47
N VAL A 125 -7.79 -7.07 -8.70
CA VAL A 125 -7.07 -6.60 -7.50
C VAL A 125 -6.05 -5.53 -7.85
N ARG A 126 -5.27 -5.71 -8.92
CA ARG A 126 -4.26 -4.73 -9.36
C ARG A 126 -4.90 -3.37 -9.64
N LYS A 127 -5.97 -3.35 -10.44
CA LYS A 127 -6.70 -2.12 -10.78
C LYS A 127 -7.24 -1.39 -9.55
N VAL A 128 -7.80 -2.13 -8.59
CA VAL A 128 -8.30 -1.56 -7.33
C VAL A 128 -7.17 -1.03 -6.46
N VAL A 129 -6.04 -1.74 -6.38
CA VAL A 129 -4.85 -1.27 -5.65
C VAL A 129 -4.27 -0.01 -6.30
N GLU A 130 -4.17 0.04 -7.62
CA GLU A 130 -3.71 1.23 -8.35
C GLU A 130 -4.62 2.44 -8.10
N ALA A 131 -5.93 2.26 -8.17
CA ALA A 131 -6.91 3.30 -7.84
C ALA A 131 -6.78 3.78 -6.39
N ALA A 132 -6.61 2.86 -5.43
CA ALA A 132 -6.38 3.19 -4.02
C ALA A 132 -5.07 3.97 -3.81
N LEU A 133 -3.99 3.55 -4.48
CA LEU A 133 -2.69 4.23 -4.38
C LEU A 133 -2.73 5.63 -4.99
N SER A 134 -3.47 5.82 -6.09
CA SER A 134 -3.70 7.12 -6.70
C SER A 134 -4.50 8.05 -5.76
N ALA A 135 -5.62 7.58 -5.22
CA ALA A 135 -6.42 8.32 -4.23
C ALA A 135 -5.59 8.70 -2.99
N ARG A 136 -4.76 7.77 -2.53
CA ARG A 136 -3.84 8.01 -1.42
C ARG A 136 -2.78 9.06 -1.74
N GLN A 137 -2.27 9.09 -2.98
CA GLN A 137 -1.26 10.06 -3.42
C GLN A 137 -1.84 11.47 -3.47
N SER A 138 -3.11 11.64 -3.85
CA SER A 138 -3.78 12.96 -3.84
C SER A 138 -3.89 13.55 -2.42
N LEU A 139 -4.03 12.68 -1.41
CA LEU A 139 -3.94 13.05 0.02
C LEU A 139 -2.50 13.26 0.52
N LYS A 140 -1.48 13.05 -0.32
CA LYS A 140 -0.05 13.15 0.01
C LYS A 140 0.38 12.21 1.16
N ILE A 141 -0.33 11.10 1.36
CA ILE A 141 -0.02 10.14 2.42
C ILE A 141 0.96 9.07 1.90
N LYS A 142 2.19 9.07 2.42
CA LYS A 142 3.24 8.08 2.05
C LYS A 142 2.76 6.64 2.27
N LEU A 143 3.05 5.70 1.37
CA LEU A 143 2.60 4.30 1.48
C LEU A 143 2.93 3.61 2.82
N ARG A 144 4.05 3.98 3.47
CA ARG A 144 4.45 3.40 4.77
C ARG A 144 3.54 3.80 5.93
N GLN A 145 2.86 4.94 5.85
CA GLN A 145 1.87 5.36 6.84
C GLN A 145 0.63 4.48 6.69
N PRO A 146 0.19 3.68 7.66
CA PRO A 146 -1.06 2.95 7.49
C PRO A 146 -2.26 3.90 7.42
N ILE A 147 -3.28 3.50 6.66
CA ILE A 147 -4.59 4.17 6.58
C ILE A 147 -5.64 3.28 7.26
N SER A 148 -6.76 3.87 7.69
CA SER A 148 -7.81 3.13 8.39
C SER A 148 -8.47 2.11 7.46
N ARG A 149 -8.98 2.58 6.32
CA ARG A 149 -9.77 1.72 5.42
C ARG A 149 -9.70 2.14 3.97
N VAL A 150 -9.95 1.15 3.12
CA VAL A 150 -10.24 1.30 1.70
C VAL A 150 -11.68 0.86 1.48
N ILE A 151 -12.47 1.65 0.78
CA ILE A 151 -13.87 1.37 0.48
C ILE A 151 -14.00 1.22 -1.02
N VAL A 152 -14.50 0.08 -1.49
CA VAL A 152 -14.71 -0.18 -2.91
C VAL A 152 -16.19 -0.10 -3.22
N VAL A 153 -16.54 0.83 -4.09
CA VAL A 153 -17.89 0.98 -4.63
C VAL A 153 -17.97 0.22 -5.94
N THR A 154 -18.77 -0.83 -5.99
CA THR A 154 -18.99 -1.63 -7.20
C THR A 154 -20.23 -2.51 -7.07
N ASP A 155 -20.99 -2.64 -8.15
CA ASP A 155 -22.11 -3.59 -8.25
C ASP A 155 -21.69 -4.91 -8.92
N SER A 156 -20.44 -5.04 -9.39
CA SER A 156 -19.95 -6.28 -10.02
C SER A 156 -19.75 -7.38 -8.96
N PRO A 157 -20.47 -8.52 -9.06
CA PRO A 157 -20.26 -9.65 -8.18
C PRO A 157 -18.87 -10.27 -8.36
N GLU A 158 -18.32 -10.25 -9.57
CA GLU A 158 -16.99 -10.79 -9.89
C GLU A 158 -15.90 -9.98 -9.19
N VAL A 159 -15.98 -8.64 -9.23
CA VAL A 159 -15.06 -7.77 -8.51
C VAL A 159 -15.15 -8.04 -7.02
N LYS A 160 -16.37 -8.02 -6.44
CA LYS A 160 -16.55 -8.25 -5.00
C LYS A 160 -16.00 -9.61 -4.56
N LYS A 161 -16.21 -10.66 -5.35
CA LYS A 161 -15.68 -12.01 -5.09
C LYS A 161 -14.16 -12.04 -5.15
N ALA A 162 -13.56 -11.48 -6.20
CA ALA A 162 -12.11 -11.42 -6.38
C ALA A 162 -11.43 -10.68 -5.20
N LEU A 163 -11.96 -9.51 -4.86
CA LEU A 163 -11.43 -8.68 -3.77
C LEU A 163 -11.62 -9.32 -2.40
N THR A 164 -12.69 -10.10 -2.21
CA THR A 164 -12.90 -10.85 -0.97
C THR A 164 -11.91 -12.00 -0.85
N ASN A 165 -11.69 -12.78 -1.92
CA ASN A 165 -10.72 -13.89 -1.93
C ASN A 165 -9.29 -13.41 -1.68
N LEU A 166 -8.95 -12.22 -2.19
CA LEU A 166 -7.62 -11.62 -2.15
C LEU A 166 -7.56 -10.40 -1.21
N LYS A 167 -8.42 -10.36 -0.18
CA LYS A 167 -8.52 -9.24 0.77
C LYS A 167 -7.19 -8.92 1.43
N GLU A 168 -6.51 -9.92 1.97
CA GLU A 168 -5.23 -9.74 2.66
C GLU A 168 -4.16 -9.13 1.75
N LEU A 169 -4.16 -9.52 0.48
CA LEU A 169 -3.28 -8.96 -0.53
C LEU A 169 -3.55 -7.46 -0.73
N ILE A 170 -4.82 -7.06 -0.85
CA ILE A 170 -5.20 -5.65 -1.01
C ILE A 170 -4.79 -4.83 0.21
N LEU A 171 -5.05 -5.33 1.42
CA LEU A 171 -4.70 -4.64 2.67
C LEU A 171 -3.18 -4.45 2.79
N GLN A 172 -2.41 -5.47 2.42
CA GLN A 172 -0.95 -5.38 2.42
C GLN A 172 -0.42 -4.37 1.40
N GLN A 173 -0.96 -4.37 0.17
CA GLN A 173 -0.48 -3.49 -0.89
C GLN A 173 -0.90 -2.03 -0.71
N THR A 174 -2.08 -1.78 -0.14
CA THR A 174 -2.58 -0.43 0.16
C THR A 174 -2.15 0.09 1.54
N ASN A 175 -1.63 -0.81 2.39
CA ASN A 175 -1.33 -0.57 3.81
C ASN A 175 -2.54 -0.02 4.58
N ALA A 176 -3.70 -0.65 4.37
CA ALA A 176 -4.97 -0.33 5.01
C ALA A 176 -5.31 -1.34 6.13
N LYS A 177 -6.12 -0.95 7.11
CA LYS A 177 -6.56 -1.87 8.18
C LYS A 177 -7.82 -2.65 7.82
N SER A 178 -8.73 -2.07 7.05
CA SER A 178 -9.92 -2.75 6.56
C SER A 178 -10.20 -2.47 5.09
N LEU A 179 -10.97 -3.39 4.49
CA LEU A 179 -11.53 -3.30 3.15
C LEU A 179 -13.05 -3.40 3.32
N GLU A 180 -13.75 -2.39 2.86
CA GLU A 180 -15.21 -2.26 2.92
C GLU A 180 -15.78 -2.20 1.50
N PHE A 181 -17.04 -2.60 1.35
CA PHE A 181 -17.73 -2.59 0.07
C PHE A 181 -19.03 -1.80 0.20
N LEU A 182 -19.34 -1.01 -0.82
CA LEU A 182 -20.63 -0.35 -0.98
C LEU A 182 -21.17 -0.62 -2.39
N SER A 183 -22.49 -0.62 -2.52
CA SER A 183 -23.15 -0.57 -3.82
C SER A 183 -23.02 0.83 -4.41
N VAL A 184 -23.24 0.97 -5.73
CA VAL A 184 -23.27 2.31 -6.36
C VAL A 184 -24.41 3.15 -5.80
N GLU A 185 -25.54 2.53 -5.41
CA GLU A 185 -26.68 3.23 -4.79
C GLU A 185 -26.35 3.77 -3.39
N ASP A 186 -25.55 3.04 -2.61
CA ASP A 186 -25.13 3.44 -1.26
C ASP A 186 -23.94 4.40 -1.24
N GLU A 187 -23.38 4.74 -2.41
CA GLU A 187 -22.19 5.57 -2.54
C GLU A 187 -22.40 6.98 -1.96
N GLU A 188 -23.62 7.51 -2.11
CA GLU A 188 -24.01 8.81 -1.57
C GLU A 188 -23.71 8.91 -0.07
N ILE A 189 -23.67 7.78 0.68
CA ILE A 189 -23.35 7.72 2.12
C ILE A 189 -21.93 8.20 2.43
N LEU A 190 -21.00 8.09 1.48
CA LEU A 190 -19.61 8.53 1.64
C LEU A 190 -19.46 10.03 1.56
N GLU A 191 -20.40 10.74 0.95
CA GLU A 191 -20.30 12.19 0.76
C GLU A 191 -20.63 12.95 2.05
N LYS A 192 -19.97 14.08 2.26
CA LYS A 192 -20.35 15.06 3.27
C LYS A 192 -21.25 16.10 2.61
N ILE A 193 -22.53 16.06 2.94
CA ILE A 193 -23.46 17.12 2.57
C ILE A 193 -23.25 18.29 3.53
N SER A 194 -22.83 19.44 3.00
CA SER A 194 -22.67 20.68 3.75
C SER A 194 -23.77 21.67 3.38
N ALA A 195 -24.43 22.21 4.40
CA ALA A 195 -25.43 23.26 4.24
C ALA A 195 -24.77 24.63 4.12
N ILE A 196 -24.97 25.31 3.00
CA ILE A 196 -24.43 26.64 2.70
C ILE A 196 -25.54 27.68 2.91
N PRO A 197 -25.42 28.58 3.90
CA PRO A 197 -26.42 29.61 4.16
C PRO A 197 -26.47 30.64 3.02
N LYS A 198 -27.68 30.98 2.59
CA LYS A 198 -27.92 32.07 1.63
C LYS A 198 -28.18 33.37 2.39
N TYR A 199 -27.14 34.17 2.56
CA TYR A 199 -27.19 35.42 3.31
C TYR A 199 -28.24 36.41 2.76
N GLU A 200 -28.53 36.39 1.46
CA GLU A 200 -29.54 37.21 0.80
C GLU A 200 -30.96 36.99 1.37
N VAL A 201 -31.27 35.77 1.81
CA VAL A 201 -32.58 35.40 2.36
C VAL A 201 -32.57 35.40 3.89
N ILE A 202 -31.47 34.92 4.49
CA ILE A 202 -31.28 34.86 5.95
C ILE A 202 -31.20 36.26 6.55
N GLY A 203 -30.52 37.20 5.88
CA GLY A 203 -30.30 38.56 6.35
C GLY A 203 -31.60 39.31 6.65
N PRO A 204 -32.52 39.46 5.68
CA PRO A 204 -33.81 40.09 5.89
C PRO A 204 -34.67 39.38 6.95
N THR A 205 -34.61 38.05 7.01
CA THR A 205 -35.46 37.24 7.89
C THR A 205 -35.06 37.33 9.37
N PHE A 206 -33.76 37.16 9.66
CA PHE A 206 -33.28 37.05 11.04
C PHE A 206 -32.56 38.30 11.55
N LYS A 207 -32.39 39.33 10.72
CA LYS A 207 -31.84 40.65 11.07
C LYS A 207 -30.52 40.53 11.85
N ALA A 208 -30.47 41.08 13.07
CA ALA A 208 -29.27 41.07 13.92
C ALA A 208 -28.74 39.65 14.25
N LYS A 209 -29.60 38.62 14.13
CA LYS A 209 -29.25 37.22 14.42
C LYS A 209 -28.81 36.44 13.18
N ALA A 210 -28.88 37.04 11.98
CA ALA A 210 -28.58 36.38 10.71
C ALA A 210 -27.17 35.76 10.67
N ALA A 211 -26.16 36.45 11.19
CA ALA A 211 -24.80 35.93 11.25
C ALA A 211 -24.70 34.65 12.10
N LYS A 212 -25.34 34.65 13.28
CA LYS A 212 -25.33 33.48 14.18
C LYS A 212 -26.10 32.29 13.59
N VAL A 213 -27.25 32.54 12.97
CA VAL A 213 -28.04 31.50 12.28
C VAL A 213 -27.25 30.92 11.10
N ALA A 214 -26.59 31.77 10.31
CA ALA A 214 -25.74 31.32 9.20
C ALA A 214 -24.56 30.46 9.68
N GLU A 215 -23.87 30.86 10.76
CA GLU A 215 -22.80 30.05 11.34
C GLU A 215 -23.32 28.73 11.90
N LYS A 216 -24.51 28.73 12.53
CA LYS A 216 -25.16 27.49 12.98
C LYS A 216 -25.43 26.54 11.81
N ILE A 217 -26.01 27.03 10.71
CA ILE A 217 -26.28 26.23 9.50
C ILE A 217 -25.00 25.56 8.97
N LYS A 218 -23.86 26.25 8.98
CA LYS A 218 -22.59 25.70 8.48
C LYS A 218 -22.06 24.52 9.30
N VAL A 219 -22.35 24.48 10.60
CA VAL A 219 -21.87 23.43 11.52
C VAL A 219 -22.88 22.31 11.75
N GLU A 220 -24.12 22.46 11.27
CA GLU A 220 -25.13 21.39 11.34
C GLU A 220 -24.80 20.22 10.41
N ASN A 221 -25.38 19.06 10.73
CA ASN A 221 -25.33 17.90 9.85
C ASN A 221 -26.16 18.17 8.58
N GLY A 222 -25.51 18.53 7.47
CA GLY A 222 -26.20 18.90 6.24
C GLY A 222 -27.11 17.81 5.67
N ARG A 223 -26.84 16.52 5.95
CA ARG A 223 -27.78 15.42 5.61
C ARG A 223 -29.08 15.51 6.38
N GLU A 224 -29.01 15.77 7.69
CA GLU A 224 -30.19 15.92 8.53
C GLU A 224 -30.99 17.17 8.13
N VAL A 225 -30.30 18.28 7.85
CA VAL A 225 -30.94 19.50 7.33
C VAL A 225 -31.64 19.22 6.01
N LEU A 226 -30.97 18.59 5.05
CA LEU A 226 -31.56 18.24 3.74
C LEU A 226 -32.78 17.33 3.89
N ARG A 227 -32.69 16.30 4.75
CA ARG A 227 -33.79 15.36 5.02
C ARG A 227 -34.98 16.07 5.66
N SER A 228 -34.74 16.86 6.70
CA SER A 228 -35.79 17.62 7.39
C SER A 228 -36.49 18.62 6.46
N LEU A 229 -35.76 19.27 5.57
CA LEU A 229 -36.34 20.13 4.53
C LEU A 229 -37.18 19.37 3.50
N LYS A 230 -36.81 18.13 3.15
CA LYS A 230 -37.60 17.28 2.25
C LYS A 230 -38.88 16.79 2.91
N ASP A 231 -38.78 16.33 4.16
CA ASP A 231 -39.88 15.65 4.87
C ASP A 231 -40.87 16.64 5.51
N LEU A 232 -40.37 17.74 6.11
CA LEU A 232 -41.17 18.69 6.89
C LEU A 232 -41.27 20.08 6.25
N GLY A 233 -40.45 20.37 5.24
CA GLY A 233 -40.35 21.69 4.60
C GLY A 233 -39.52 22.73 5.37
N PHE A 234 -39.02 22.38 6.56
CA PHE A 234 -38.16 23.24 7.39
C PHE A 234 -37.23 22.41 8.27
N TYR A 235 -36.13 23.02 8.71
CA TYR A 235 -35.24 22.51 9.76
C TYR A 235 -35.23 23.49 10.95
N GLU A 236 -35.33 22.97 12.17
CA GLU A 236 -35.32 23.78 13.40
C GLU A 236 -33.91 23.82 14.01
N ALA A 237 -33.21 24.95 13.88
CA ALA A 237 -31.90 25.16 14.51
C ALA A 237 -32.05 25.91 15.83
N SER A 238 -31.33 25.46 16.86
CA SER A 238 -31.25 26.15 18.16
C SER A 238 -29.97 26.99 18.23
N VAL A 239 -30.10 28.30 18.45
CA VAL A 239 -29.00 29.25 18.62
C VAL A 239 -29.26 30.07 19.88
N ASP A 240 -28.32 30.04 20.83
CA ASP A 240 -28.42 30.75 22.12
C ASP A 240 -29.72 30.45 22.91
N GLY A 241 -30.28 29.24 22.76
CA GLY A 241 -31.53 28.83 23.41
C GLY A 241 -32.81 29.23 22.67
N GLU A 242 -32.70 29.97 21.57
CA GLU A 242 -33.82 30.30 20.68
C GLU A 242 -33.88 29.37 19.46
N LYS A 243 -35.10 29.05 19.02
CA LYS A 243 -35.36 28.18 17.88
C LYS A 243 -35.61 28.99 16.61
N PHE A 244 -34.89 28.67 15.55
CA PHE A 244 -35.00 29.30 14.23
C PHE A 244 -35.46 28.29 13.20
N ARG A 245 -36.46 28.67 12.41
CA ARG A 245 -37.00 27.85 11.33
C ARG A 245 -36.27 28.17 10.03
N ILE A 246 -35.42 27.26 9.57
CA ILE A 246 -34.68 27.37 8.33
C ILE A 246 -35.49 26.70 7.23
N THR A 247 -35.73 27.42 6.14
CA THR A 247 -36.50 26.95 4.97
C THR A 247 -35.59 26.71 3.77
N ARG A 248 -36.12 26.06 2.73
CA ARG A 248 -35.33 25.61 1.56
C ARG A 248 -34.70 26.75 0.75
N ASP A 249 -35.31 27.92 0.74
CA ASP A 249 -34.81 29.14 0.11
C ASP A 249 -33.65 29.78 0.87
N MET A 250 -33.50 29.50 2.17
CA MET A 250 -32.42 30.04 3.02
C MET A 250 -31.10 29.26 2.91
N VAL A 251 -31.08 28.11 2.25
CA VAL A 251 -29.92 27.23 2.21
C VAL A 251 -29.71 26.62 0.82
N SER A 252 -28.47 26.36 0.47
CA SER A 252 -28.07 25.48 -0.64
C SER A 252 -27.21 24.34 -0.10
N PHE A 253 -27.13 23.24 -0.83
CA PHE A 253 -26.33 22.10 -0.41
C PHE A 253 -25.14 21.92 -1.35
N LYS A 254 -24.00 21.54 -0.78
CA LYS A 254 -22.82 21.13 -1.52
C LYS A 254 -22.43 19.72 -1.07
N GLU A 255 -22.27 18.84 -2.04
CA GLU A 255 -21.76 17.49 -1.88
C GLU A 255 -20.26 17.50 -2.12
N GLU A 256 -19.49 17.09 -1.12
CA GLU A 256 -18.05 16.95 -1.19
C GLU A 256 -17.62 15.70 -0.45
N LEU A 257 -16.43 15.18 -0.73
CA LEU A 257 -15.89 14.13 0.12
C LEU A 257 -15.57 14.68 1.53
N PRO A 258 -15.79 13.89 2.59
CA PRO A 258 -15.38 14.26 3.93
C PRO A 258 -13.89 14.60 3.96
N GLU A 259 -13.50 15.51 4.85
CA GLU A 259 -12.09 15.87 5.01
C GLU A 259 -11.22 14.63 5.26
N GLY A 260 -10.11 14.52 4.53
CA GLY A 260 -9.20 13.37 4.60
C GLY A 260 -9.63 12.17 3.75
N PHE A 261 -10.75 12.23 3.03
CA PHE A 261 -11.11 11.21 2.03
C PHE A 261 -10.60 11.60 0.65
N ALA A 262 -10.26 10.60 -0.14
CA ALA A 262 -10.02 10.75 -1.57
C ALA A 262 -10.58 9.56 -2.34
N ALA A 263 -10.92 9.82 -3.59
CA ALA A 263 -11.42 8.81 -4.53
C ALA A 263 -10.40 8.53 -5.63
N GLY A 264 -10.46 7.31 -6.17
CA GLY A 264 -9.79 6.87 -7.38
C GLY A 264 -10.73 5.99 -8.18
N GLU A 265 -10.62 6.03 -9.50
CA GLU A 265 -11.50 5.29 -10.40
C GLU A 265 -10.79 4.04 -10.94
N PHE A 266 -11.57 2.99 -11.20
CA PHE A 266 -11.14 1.82 -11.95
C PHE A 266 -12.27 1.38 -12.89
N PRO A 267 -12.01 0.53 -13.91
CA PRO A 267 -13.00 0.25 -14.95
C PRO A 267 -14.36 -0.27 -14.49
N GLU A 268 -14.45 -0.84 -13.28
CA GLU A 268 -15.65 -1.52 -12.77
C GLU A 268 -16.13 -0.92 -11.43
N GLY A 269 -15.72 0.33 -11.13
CA GLY A 269 -16.18 1.03 -9.94
C GLY A 269 -15.27 2.16 -9.46
N ARG A 270 -15.43 2.54 -8.19
CA ARG A 270 -14.63 3.56 -7.52
C ARG A 270 -14.01 3.03 -6.23
N VAL A 271 -12.88 3.59 -5.86
CA VAL A 271 -12.17 3.26 -4.62
C VAL A 271 -12.00 4.54 -3.81
N TYR A 272 -12.40 4.48 -2.55
CA TYR A 272 -12.22 5.56 -1.59
C TYR A 272 -11.18 5.17 -0.55
N VAL A 273 -10.32 6.13 -0.23
CA VAL A 273 -9.31 6.02 0.81
C VAL A 273 -9.69 6.94 1.96
N ASP A 274 -9.87 6.36 3.15
CA ASP A 274 -10.02 7.12 4.39
C ASP A 274 -8.63 7.43 4.95
N GLY A 275 -8.17 8.65 4.68
CA GLY A 275 -6.86 9.14 5.07
C GLY A 275 -6.80 9.77 6.45
N LYS A 276 -7.88 9.71 7.25
CA LYS A 276 -7.85 10.23 8.62
C LYS A 276 -6.90 9.40 9.47
N LEU A 277 -5.85 10.04 9.98
CA LEU A 277 -4.80 9.38 10.74
C LEU A 277 -5.11 9.46 12.24
N THR A 278 -5.48 8.32 12.82
CA THR A 278 -5.56 8.18 14.28
C THR A 278 -4.15 8.15 14.89
N GLU A 279 -4.09 8.31 16.22
CA GLU A 279 -2.81 8.27 16.94
C GLU A 279 -2.07 6.94 16.74
N ASP A 280 -2.79 5.82 16.78
CA ASP A 280 -2.22 4.48 16.54
C ASP A 280 -1.66 4.33 15.12
N LEU A 281 -2.34 4.89 14.12
CA LEU A 281 -1.86 4.86 12.74
C LEU A 281 -0.58 5.69 12.61
N LEU A 282 -0.53 6.89 13.19
CA LEU A 282 0.66 7.74 13.21
C LEU A 282 1.85 7.05 13.88
N GLN A 283 1.61 6.37 15.01
CA GLN A 283 2.62 5.58 15.72
C GLN A 283 3.19 4.48 14.82
N GLU A 284 2.34 3.69 14.17
CA GLU A 284 2.80 2.60 13.30
C GLU A 284 3.56 3.14 12.07
N GLY A 285 3.11 4.27 11.50
CA GLY A 285 3.81 4.95 10.42
C GLY A 285 5.21 5.41 10.82
N LEU A 286 5.34 6.01 12.01
CA LEU A 286 6.63 6.41 12.56
C LEU A 286 7.58 5.22 12.72
N VAL A 287 7.09 4.11 13.30
CA VAL A 287 7.88 2.89 13.49
C VAL A 287 8.39 2.35 12.15
N LYS A 288 7.55 2.33 11.10
CA LYS A 288 7.95 1.91 9.75
C LYS A 288 8.99 2.85 9.12
N ASP A 289 8.91 4.16 9.37
CA ASP A 289 9.94 5.09 8.90
C ASP A 289 11.27 4.91 9.65
N VAL A 290 11.25 4.61 10.95
CA VAL A 290 12.46 4.28 11.73
C VAL A 290 13.13 3.00 11.20
N VAL A 291 12.35 1.92 10.99
CA VAL A 291 12.85 0.68 10.38
C VAL A 291 13.52 0.95 9.04
N ARG A 292 12.89 1.76 8.18
CA ARG A 292 13.45 2.11 6.88
C ARG A 292 14.80 2.82 7.01
N ARG A 293 14.93 3.80 7.92
CA ARG A 293 16.20 4.53 8.09
C ARG A 293 17.31 3.64 8.62
N LEU A 294 17.01 2.75 9.54
CA LEU A 294 17.97 1.74 10.01
C LEU A 294 18.38 0.78 8.88
N GLN A 295 17.43 0.34 8.05
CA GLN A 295 17.74 -0.48 6.88
C GLN A 295 18.57 0.26 5.82
N GLU A 296 18.31 1.55 5.60
CA GLU A 296 19.14 2.39 4.73
C GLU A 296 20.57 2.49 5.27
N MET A 297 20.74 2.69 6.58
CA MET A 297 22.06 2.69 7.21
C MET A 297 22.77 1.33 7.07
N ARG A 298 22.06 0.20 7.17
CA ARG A 298 22.63 -1.13 6.89
C ARG A 298 23.14 -1.25 5.46
N GLY A 299 22.38 -0.71 4.49
CA GLY A 299 22.79 -0.68 3.08
C GLY A 299 23.98 0.24 2.82
N GLU A 300 24.04 1.40 3.49
CA GLU A 300 25.19 2.32 3.41
C GLU A 300 26.49 1.69 3.96
N MET A 301 26.37 0.72 4.88
CA MET A 301 27.49 -0.04 5.43
C MET A 301 27.86 -1.28 4.60
N ASP A 302 27.17 -1.55 3.49
CA ASP A 302 27.32 -2.76 2.66
C ASP A 302 27.28 -4.06 3.47
N LEU A 303 26.40 -4.11 4.49
CA LEU A 303 26.31 -5.27 5.36
C LEU A 303 25.73 -6.48 4.61
N PRO A 304 26.26 -7.69 4.86
CA PRO A 304 25.61 -8.92 4.43
C PRO A 304 24.15 -8.98 4.89
N VAL A 305 23.31 -9.56 4.04
CA VAL A 305 21.85 -9.67 4.23
C VAL A 305 21.50 -10.37 5.55
N ASP A 306 22.36 -11.27 6.02
CA ASP A 306 22.21 -12.08 7.22
C ASP A 306 22.88 -11.49 8.47
N ALA A 307 23.64 -10.40 8.36
CA ALA A 307 24.37 -9.79 9.48
C ALA A 307 23.43 -9.24 10.59
N PHE A 308 23.85 -9.40 11.85
CA PHE A 308 23.14 -8.85 13.00
C PHE A 308 23.74 -7.52 13.48
N ILE A 309 22.88 -6.64 14.02
CA ILE A 309 23.29 -5.33 14.55
C ILE A 309 22.79 -5.06 15.97
N SER A 310 23.34 -4.05 16.60
CA SER A 310 22.74 -3.33 17.72
C SER A 310 22.29 -1.95 17.21
N ALA A 311 21.02 -1.61 17.43
CA ALA A 311 20.41 -0.40 16.90
C ALA A 311 20.03 0.58 18.02
N TYR A 312 20.36 1.85 17.83
CA TYR A 312 20.14 2.92 18.80
C TYR A 312 19.34 4.04 18.14
N VAL A 313 18.30 4.53 18.82
CA VAL A 313 17.43 5.60 18.29
C VAL A 313 17.22 6.69 19.34
N LYS A 314 17.74 7.88 19.07
CA LYS A 314 17.46 9.10 19.83
C LYS A 314 16.25 9.81 19.22
N CYS A 315 15.19 9.93 20.02
CA CYS A 315 13.94 10.56 19.61
C CYS A 315 13.92 12.06 19.93
N PRO A 316 13.12 12.86 19.19
CA PRO A 316 12.98 14.30 19.44
C PRO A 316 12.17 14.63 20.69
N THR A 317 11.18 13.80 21.06
CA THR A 317 10.35 14.00 22.26
C THR A 317 10.02 12.66 22.92
N GLU A 318 9.55 12.72 24.18
CA GLU A 318 9.05 11.55 24.92
C GLU A 318 7.89 10.82 24.23
N ARG A 319 7.08 11.55 23.43
CA ARG A 319 5.94 10.95 22.72
C ARG A 319 6.43 9.94 21.69
N GLU A 320 7.36 10.34 20.82
CA GLU A 320 7.94 9.46 19.82
C GLU A 320 8.74 8.32 20.47
N GLU A 321 9.43 8.62 21.57
CA GLU A 321 10.15 7.60 22.34
C GLU A 321 9.21 6.51 22.85
N LYS A 322 8.07 6.87 23.48
CA LYS A 322 7.04 5.92 23.93
C LYS A 322 6.49 5.09 22.78
N TRP A 323 6.19 5.73 21.66
CA TRP A 323 5.68 5.08 20.45
C TRP A 323 6.62 4.03 19.88
N ILE A 324 7.91 4.37 19.78
CA ILE A 324 8.97 3.48 19.28
C ILE A 324 9.23 2.35 20.28
N LYS A 325 9.28 2.67 21.58
CA LYS A 325 9.48 1.67 22.66
C LYS A 325 8.44 0.56 22.61
N ALA A 326 7.17 0.92 22.43
CA ALA A 326 6.05 -0.02 22.38
C ALA A 326 6.14 -1.03 21.21
N ARG A 327 6.99 -0.76 20.20
CA ARG A 327 7.18 -1.62 19.02
C ARG A 327 8.64 -2.03 18.81
N SER A 328 9.47 -1.96 19.86
CA SER A 328 10.90 -2.29 19.78
C SER A 328 11.17 -3.69 19.23
N LYS A 329 10.40 -4.70 19.66
CA LYS A 329 10.53 -6.08 19.17
C LYS A 329 10.32 -6.17 17.65
N TYR A 330 9.28 -5.51 17.13
CA TYR A 330 9.02 -5.44 15.69
C TYR A 330 10.18 -4.76 14.95
N ILE A 331 10.71 -3.66 15.47
CA ILE A 331 11.87 -2.97 14.88
C ILE A 331 13.07 -3.92 14.83
N MET A 332 13.37 -4.60 15.94
CA MET A 332 14.48 -5.54 16.04
C MET A 332 14.38 -6.67 15.02
N GLU A 333 13.21 -7.28 14.88
CA GLU A 333 12.96 -8.33 13.88
C GLU A 333 13.17 -7.81 12.45
N GLU A 334 12.58 -6.65 12.13
CA GLU A 334 12.66 -6.09 10.77
C GLU A 334 14.06 -5.60 10.40
N VAL A 335 14.92 -5.22 11.35
CA VAL A 335 16.30 -4.73 11.09
C VAL A 335 17.40 -5.74 11.44
N ARG A 336 17.03 -6.96 11.85
CA ARG A 336 17.93 -8.00 12.38
C ARG A 336 18.82 -7.47 13.50
N ALA A 337 18.22 -6.81 14.48
CA ALA A 337 18.95 -6.33 15.65
C ALA A 337 18.90 -7.33 16.81
N LYS A 338 20.06 -7.67 17.38
CA LYS A 338 20.18 -8.41 18.64
C LYS A 338 19.85 -7.51 19.85
N LYS A 339 20.08 -6.20 19.73
CA LYS A 339 19.75 -5.20 20.76
C LYS A 339 19.13 -3.95 20.15
N PHE A 340 18.18 -3.36 20.87
CA PHE A 340 17.59 -2.06 20.54
C PHE A 340 17.58 -1.17 21.77
N SER A 341 18.05 0.07 21.64
CA SER A 341 18.09 1.03 22.74
C SER A 341 17.59 2.40 22.31
N LEU A 342 16.87 3.06 23.22
CA LEU A 342 16.46 4.44 23.06
C LEU A 342 17.54 5.35 23.63
N GLY A 343 17.90 6.38 22.87
CA GLY A 343 19.06 7.22 23.12
C GLY A 343 20.35 6.67 22.49
N ILE A 344 21.34 7.56 22.36
CA ILE A 344 22.69 7.22 21.88
C ILE A 344 23.63 7.48 23.07
N PRO A 345 24.22 6.43 23.67
CA PRO A 345 25.17 6.57 24.77
C PRO A 345 26.32 7.51 24.43
N LYS A 346 26.66 8.42 25.35
CA LYS A 346 27.83 9.29 25.19
C LYS A 346 29.11 8.48 25.43
N GLY A 347 30.10 8.65 24.55
CA GLY A 347 31.42 8.02 24.69
C GLY A 347 31.52 6.60 24.14
N GLU A 348 30.44 6.03 23.60
CA GLU A 348 30.50 4.79 22.81
C GLU A 348 30.88 5.09 21.36
N ARG A 349 31.64 4.17 20.74
CA ARG A 349 31.97 4.19 19.32
C ARG A 349 30.98 3.31 18.56
N PHE A 350 30.34 3.88 17.56
CA PHE A 350 29.42 3.20 16.65
C PHE A 350 30.08 2.98 15.29
N ASP A 351 29.63 1.97 14.56
CA ASP A 351 30.13 1.67 13.21
C ASP A 351 29.49 2.59 12.17
N HIS A 352 28.25 3.06 12.43
CA HIS A 352 27.59 4.10 11.65
C HIS A 352 26.66 4.93 12.54
N GLU A 353 26.70 6.25 12.37
CA GLU A 353 25.81 7.19 13.07
C GLU A 353 25.31 8.26 12.09
N LYS A 354 24.00 8.54 12.14
CA LYS A 354 23.36 9.47 11.21
C LYS A 354 22.13 10.13 11.81
N ALA A 355 21.97 11.41 11.49
CA ALA A 355 20.75 12.15 11.78
C ALA A 355 19.75 12.03 10.62
N TRP A 356 18.48 11.83 10.97
CA TRP A 356 17.39 11.69 10.00
C TRP A 356 16.25 12.66 10.33
N VAL A 357 15.68 13.28 9.30
CA VAL A 357 14.42 14.01 9.43
C VAL A 357 13.27 13.07 9.07
N ILE A 358 12.39 12.82 10.03
CA ILE A 358 11.18 12.01 9.86
C ILE A 358 9.99 12.89 10.25
N ASN A 359 9.08 13.11 9.31
CA ASN A 359 7.88 13.95 9.48
C ASN A 359 8.19 15.33 10.10
N GLY A 360 9.27 15.96 9.63
CA GLY A 360 9.69 17.30 10.07
C GLY A 360 10.45 17.33 11.40
N LYS A 361 10.68 16.19 12.06
CA LYS A 361 11.41 16.10 13.33
C LYS A 361 12.75 15.37 13.17
N ALA A 362 13.75 15.82 13.93
CA ALA A 362 15.09 15.24 13.90
C ALA A 362 15.21 14.01 14.81
N PHE A 363 15.72 12.91 14.27
CA PHE A 363 16.05 11.68 14.98
C PHE A 363 17.55 11.43 14.83
N GLY A 364 18.21 11.01 15.91
CA GLY A 364 19.56 10.44 15.84
C GLY A 364 19.48 8.93 15.77
N MET A 365 20.24 8.29 14.90
CA MET A 365 20.32 6.83 14.83
C MET A 365 21.77 6.37 14.77
N ALA A 366 22.07 5.28 15.46
CA ALA A 366 23.38 4.64 15.41
C ALA A 366 23.26 3.13 15.28
N ILE A 367 24.22 2.52 14.58
CA ILE A 367 24.34 1.08 14.35
C ILE A 367 25.71 0.63 14.82
N LYS A 368 25.73 -0.51 15.51
CA LYS A 368 26.93 -1.27 15.82
C LYS A 368 26.80 -2.68 15.25
N LEU A 369 27.79 -3.15 14.52
CA LEU A 369 27.82 -4.50 13.98
C LEU A 369 28.03 -5.49 15.12
N GLU A 370 27.15 -6.48 15.22
CA GLU A 370 27.34 -7.58 16.15
C GLU A 370 28.16 -8.66 15.44
N LYS A 371 29.23 -9.12 16.08
CA LYS A 371 29.92 -10.33 15.62
C LYS A 371 28.96 -11.51 15.80
N ASN A 372 28.88 -12.36 14.77
CA ASN A 372 27.94 -13.48 14.74
C ASN A 372 28.09 -14.38 15.96
#